data_AF-A0A9E5F5X7-F1
#
_entry.id   AF-A0A9E5F5X7-F1
#
_cell.length_a   1.000
_cell.length_b   1.000
_cell.length_c   1.000
_cell.angle_alpha   90.00
_cell.angle_beta   90.00
_cell.angle_gamma   90.00
#
_symmetry.space_group_name_H-M   'P 1'
#
loop_
_entity.id
_entity.type
_entity.pdbx_description
1 polymer ?
#
loop_
_entity_poly.entity_id
_entity_poly.type
_entity_poly.pdbx_seq_one_letter_code
_entity_poly.pdbx_strand_id
1 'polypeptide(L)'
;MLIRETKNFLIRVWEGIFVAIDATLAFFYRESTRFQRAPFKGYDGELGIASQLDFWTDDDLQKLNKILRWRAFSLDRSGRRFGQKAWKRRRQFPGAIPSPEVVLFNQFCRLNKTRVLDVGCFEGIHSVSLSLMGAKVIAVDGRVENIVKTIVRSGIYGATIETKKYVFEQDPIEQIPSDIDYVFHRSVLPLMEDPIKHLHDLGKLANL
;
A
#
# COMPACT_ATOMS: atom_id res chain seq x y z
N MET A 1 21.50 -6.06 -21.21
CA MET A 1 20.99 -4.83 -20.57
C MET A 1 19.72 -4.40 -21.31
N LEU A 2 18.54 -4.76 -20.81
CA LEU A 2 17.28 -4.36 -21.43
C LEU A 2 16.52 -3.47 -20.44
N ILE A 3 16.71 -2.17 -20.57
CA ILE A 3 15.86 -1.19 -19.90
C ILE A 3 14.56 -1.17 -20.71
N ARG A 4 13.50 -1.82 -20.22
CA ARG A 4 12.16 -1.51 -20.71
C ARG A 4 11.64 -0.35 -19.90
N GLU A 5 11.94 0.86 -20.37
CA GLU A 5 11.19 2.06 -19.98
C GLU A 5 9.73 1.84 -20.40
N THR A 6 8.91 1.49 -19.42
CA THR A 6 7.50 1.87 -19.49
C THR A 6 7.41 3.21 -18.77
N LYS A 7 6.67 4.17 -19.35
CA LYS A 7 6.65 5.61 -18.99
C LYS A 7 6.40 5.96 -17.51
N ASN A 8 6.25 5.00 -16.59
CA ASN A 8 5.76 5.18 -15.23
C ASN A 8 6.48 4.38 -14.14
N PHE A 9 7.45 3.52 -14.46
CA PHE A 9 8.17 2.70 -13.47
C PHE A 9 9.64 2.55 -13.84
N LEU A 10 10.54 2.76 -12.87
CA LEU A 10 11.92 2.34 -13.00
C LEU A 10 12.01 0.89 -12.48
N ILE A 11 11.79 -0.06 -13.39
CA ILE A 11 11.99 -1.49 -13.13
C ILE A 11 13.48 -1.74 -13.36
N ARG A 12 14.29 -1.75 -12.29
CA ARG A 12 15.69 -2.17 -12.40
C ARG A 12 15.78 -3.66 -12.16
N VAL A 13 16.05 -4.40 -13.23
CA VAL A 13 16.38 -5.83 -13.22
C VAL A 13 17.88 -5.95 -13.01
N TRP A 14 18.29 -6.47 -11.87
CA TRP A 14 19.60 -7.10 -11.70
C TRP A 14 19.33 -8.50 -11.12
N GLU A 15 19.81 -9.52 -11.83
CA GLU A 15 19.82 -10.94 -11.42
C GLU A 15 18.51 -11.51 -10.81
N GLY A 16 17.35 -11.12 -11.33
CA GLY A 16 16.06 -11.76 -10.99
C GLY A 16 15.22 -11.04 -9.93
N ILE A 17 15.60 -9.83 -9.53
CA ILE A 17 14.95 -9.09 -8.43
C ILE A 17 14.16 -7.87 -8.96
N PHE A 18 13.00 -7.59 -8.34
CA PHE A 18 12.08 -6.52 -8.71
C PHE A 18 11.95 -5.49 -7.59
N VAL A 19 12.50 -4.29 -7.80
CA VAL A 19 12.20 -3.11 -6.97
C VAL A 19 11.28 -2.18 -7.76
N ALA A 20 10.03 -2.06 -7.35
CA ALA A 20 9.11 -1.07 -7.92
C ALA A 20 9.41 0.29 -7.30
N ILE A 21 10.34 1.05 -7.89
CA ILE A 21 10.64 2.43 -7.47
C ILE A 21 9.85 3.37 -8.38
N ASP A 22 8.83 4.02 -7.81
CA ASP A 22 8.12 5.11 -8.47
C ASP A 22 9.02 6.35 -8.48
N ALA A 23 9.62 6.66 -9.63
CA ALA A 23 10.39 7.87 -9.86
C ALA A 23 9.54 9.02 -10.47
N THR A 24 8.21 8.86 -10.59
CA THR A 24 7.39 9.79 -11.37
C THR A 24 6.62 10.78 -10.51
N LEU A 25 7.18 11.99 -10.39
CA LEU A 25 6.40 13.21 -10.26
C LEU A 25 5.35 13.29 -11.39
N ALA A 26 4.08 13.48 -11.02
CA ALA A 26 3.07 14.30 -11.73
C ALA A 26 2.16 13.75 -12.85
N PHE A 27 2.26 12.54 -13.43
CA PHE A 27 1.51 12.26 -14.68
C PHE A 27 0.14 11.53 -14.62
N PHE A 28 -0.24 10.89 -13.50
CA PHE A 28 -1.52 10.15 -13.43
C PHE A 28 -2.76 10.95 -12.99
N TYR A 29 -2.66 12.27 -12.85
CA TYR A 29 -3.78 13.08 -12.36
C TYR A 29 -4.94 13.25 -13.37
N ARG A 30 -4.80 12.80 -14.62
CA ARG A 30 -5.74 13.17 -15.71
C ARG A 30 -6.95 12.23 -15.92
N GLU A 31 -6.90 10.96 -15.52
CA GLU A 31 -8.04 10.02 -15.72
C GLU A 31 -8.90 9.78 -14.47
N SER A 32 -8.50 10.28 -13.30
CA SER A 32 -9.32 10.21 -12.07
C SER A 32 -10.52 11.17 -12.06
N THR A 33 -10.71 11.95 -13.11
CA THR A 33 -11.77 12.96 -13.23
C THR A 33 -13.17 12.36 -13.37
N ARG A 34 -13.32 11.06 -13.68
CA ARG A 34 -14.63 10.38 -13.63
C ARG A 34 -15.10 10.01 -12.22
N PHE A 35 -14.26 10.08 -11.18
CA PHE A 35 -14.63 9.81 -9.79
C PHE A 35 -15.15 11.05 -9.04
N GLN A 36 -15.51 12.11 -9.75
CA GLN A 36 -15.69 13.44 -9.18
C GLN A 36 -16.93 13.64 -8.29
N ARG A 37 -17.85 12.68 -8.17
CA ARG A 37 -19.02 12.80 -7.28
C ARG A 37 -19.48 11.44 -6.79
N ALA A 38 -18.71 10.79 -5.90
CA ALA A 38 -19.24 9.62 -5.19
C ALA A 38 -20.18 10.09 -4.06
N PRO A 39 -21.49 9.83 -4.14
CA PRO A 39 -22.43 10.11 -3.07
C PRO A 39 -22.27 9.06 -1.94
N PHE A 40 -22.91 9.28 -0.79
CA PHE A 40 -23.04 8.26 0.27
C PHE A 40 -23.78 6.98 -0.20
N LYS A 41 -24.33 6.96 -1.43
CA LYS A 41 -24.92 5.79 -2.10
C LYS A 41 -24.46 5.75 -3.57
N GLY A 42 -24.12 4.56 -4.05
CA GLY A 42 -23.86 4.26 -5.46
C GLY A 42 -22.38 4.36 -5.85
N TYR A 43 -21.74 3.19 -5.96
CA TYR A 43 -20.44 3.02 -6.61
C TYR A 43 -20.49 1.75 -7.47
N ASP A 44 -20.12 1.87 -8.74
CA ASP A 44 -20.24 0.80 -9.76
C ASP A 44 -18.87 0.21 -10.19
N GLY A 45 -17.80 0.43 -9.41
CA GLY A 45 -16.49 -0.19 -9.66
C GLY A 45 -16.31 -1.49 -8.88
N GLU A 46 -15.40 -2.38 -9.32
CA GLU A 46 -15.13 -3.65 -8.65
C GLU A 46 -14.73 -3.42 -7.18
N LEU A 47 -15.62 -3.84 -6.29
CA LEU A 47 -15.57 -3.62 -4.86
C LEU A 47 -14.59 -4.59 -4.22
N GLY A 48 -13.62 -4.07 -3.49
CA GLY A 48 -12.78 -4.88 -2.61
C GLY A 48 -13.64 -5.65 -1.62
N ILE A 49 -13.34 -6.94 -1.43
CA ILE A 49 -14.03 -7.80 -0.47
C ILE A 49 -13.60 -7.35 0.95
N ALA A 50 -14.23 -6.31 1.47
CA ALA A 50 -14.12 -5.93 2.88
C ALA A 50 -15.12 -6.78 3.68
N SER A 51 -14.87 -8.08 3.75
CA SER A 51 -15.85 -9.08 4.20
C SER A 51 -16.45 -8.80 5.58
N GLN A 52 -15.73 -8.10 6.48
CA GLN A 52 -16.25 -7.75 7.79
C GLN A 52 -17.08 -6.47 7.84
N LEU A 53 -16.79 -5.48 6.96
CA LEU A 53 -17.52 -4.19 6.97
C LEU A 53 -18.98 -4.35 6.56
N ASP A 54 -19.26 -5.29 5.67
CA ASP A 54 -20.61 -5.53 5.14
C ASP A 54 -21.62 -5.84 6.26
N PHE A 55 -21.15 -6.37 7.40
CA PHE A 55 -21.99 -6.71 8.56
C PHE A 55 -22.16 -5.59 9.59
N TRP A 56 -21.44 -4.48 9.42
CA TRP A 56 -21.43 -3.40 10.41
C TRP A 56 -22.50 -2.37 10.09
N THR A 57 -23.09 -1.78 11.14
CA THR A 57 -24.01 -0.66 10.97
C THR A 57 -23.26 0.60 10.56
N ASP A 58 -23.98 1.57 9.98
CA ASP A 58 -23.40 2.87 9.65
C ASP A 58 -22.89 3.59 10.90
N ASP A 59 -23.53 3.39 12.05
CA ASP A 59 -23.09 3.95 13.34
C ASP A 59 -21.77 3.34 13.80
N ASP A 60 -21.59 2.03 13.65
CA ASP A 60 -20.33 1.36 14.00
C ASP A 60 -19.19 1.82 13.10
N LEU A 61 -19.46 1.93 11.78
CA LEU A 61 -18.50 2.44 10.82
C LEU A 61 -18.13 3.91 11.12
N GLN A 62 -19.09 4.75 11.53
CA GLN A 62 -18.83 6.11 11.96
C GLN A 62 -17.99 6.18 13.24
N LYS A 63 -18.27 5.33 14.23
CA LYS A 63 -17.46 5.23 15.46
C LYS A 63 -16.03 4.82 15.12
N LEU A 64 -15.83 3.77 14.31
CA LEU A 64 -14.50 3.34 13.87
C LEU A 64 -13.72 4.46 13.18
N ASN A 65 -14.40 5.20 12.30
CA ASN A 65 -13.82 6.34 11.59
C ASN A 65 -13.47 7.54 12.50
N LYS A 66 -14.02 7.60 13.71
CA LYS A 66 -13.70 8.62 14.73
C LYS A 66 -12.56 8.18 15.64
N ILE A 67 -12.46 6.89 15.96
CA ILE A 67 -11.42 6.35 16.86
C ILE A 67 -10.02 6.60 16.28
N LEU A 68 -9.84 6.32 14.99
CA LEU A 68 -8.55 6.53 14.33
C LEU A 68 -8.62 7.76 13.42
N ARG A 69 -7.62 8.65 13.50
CA ARG A 69 -7.49 9.83 12.62
C ARG A 69 -6.98 9.42 11.24
N TRP A 70 -7.84 8.77 10.46
CA TRP A 70 -7.55 8.30 9.10
C TRP A 70 -7.18 9.45 8.15
N ARG A 71 -6.32 9.14 7.19
CA ARG A 71 -5.84 10.04 6.12
C ARG A 71 -5.93 9.38 4.73
N ALA A 72 -6.47 8.18 4.67
CA ALA A 72 -6.90 7.51 3.47
C ALA A 72 -8.24 6.82 3.75
N PHE A 73 -8.94 6.47 2.68
CA PHE A 73 -10.17 5.70 2.80
C PHE A 73 -10.30 4.72 1.65
N SER A 74 -11.09 3.69 1.87
CA SER A 74 -11.59 2.75 0.87
C SER A 74 -13.12 2.73 0.92
N LEU A 75 -13.73 2.06 -0.05
CA LEU A 75 -15.17 1.80 -0.07
C LEU A 75 -15.42 0.33 0.26
N ASP A 76 -16.49 0.06 0.99
CA ASP A 76 -17.07 -1.29 1.12
C ASP A 76 -18.03 -1.57 -0.05
N ARG A 77 -18.66 -2.76 -0.04
CA ARG A 77 -19.54 -3.18 -1.15
C ARG A 77 -20.79 -2.33 -1.33
N SER A 78 -21.22 -1.62 -0.31
CA SER A 78 -22.36 -0.70 -0.36
C SER A 78 -21.92 0.73 -0.75
N GLY A 79 -20.64 0.94 -1.04
CA GLY A 79 -20.06 2.25 -1.31
C GLY A 79 -19.82 3.09 -0.05
N ARG A 80 -19.93 2.51 1.15
CA ARG A 80 -19.72 3.22 2.41
C ARG A 80 -18.22 3.38 2.67
N ARG A 81 -17.86 4.49 3.31
CA ARG A 81 -16.46 4.86 3.52
C ARG A 81 -15.87 4.24 4.78
N PHE A 82 -14.78 3.50 4.60
CA PHE A 82 -13.89 3.11 5.69
C PHE A 82 -12.58 3.92 5.64
N GLY A 83 -12.46 4.85 6.59
CA GLY A 83 -11.40 5.84 6.69
C GLY A 83 -11.90 7.27 6.46
N GLN A 84 -10.97 8.19 6.20
CA GLN A 84 -11.28 9.61 5.98
C GLN A 84 -10.42 10.20 4.86
N LYS A 85 -10.90 11.32 4.31
CA LYS A 85 -10.13 12.14 3.38
C LYS A 85 -9.04 12.88 4.16
N ALA A 86 -7.79 12.89 3.69
CA ALA A 86 -6.72 13.63 4.36
C ALA A 86 -6.84 15.15 4.21
N TRP A 87 -6.83 15.67 2.97
CA TRP A 87 -6.71 17.11 2.68
C TRP A 87 -6.88 17.44 1.19
N LYS A 88 -7.05 18.74 0.88
CA LYS A 88 -7.47 19.33 -0.41
C LYS A 88 -6.62 19.05 -1.65
N ARG A 89 -5.63 18.13 -1.63
CA ARG A 89 -4.83 17.74 -2.83
C ARG A 89 -4.23 16.32 -2.83
N ARG A 90 -4.34 15.54 -1.77
CA ARG A 90 -3.81 14.15 -1.74
C ARG A 90 -4.83 13.22 -1.09
N ARG A 91 -4.96 12.01 -1.64
CA ARG A 91 -5.87 10.96 -1.12
C ARG A 91 -7.32 11.44 -1.00
N GLN A 92 -7.78 12.17 -2.03
CA GLN A 92 -9.16 12.63 -2.14
C GLN A 92 -10.12 11.54 -2.60
N PHE A 93 -9.57 10.58 -3.32
CA PHE A 93 -10.27 9.45 -3.92
C PHE A 93 -10.10 8.21 -3.03
N PRO A 94 -11.07 7.28 -3.09
CA PRO A 94 -10.92 6.00 -2.40
C PRO A 94 -9.69 5.28 -2.95
N GLY A 95 -8.88 4.73 -2.07
CA GLY A 95 -7.91 3.72 -2.45
C GLY A 95 -8.68 2.44 -2.78
N ALA A 96 -8.64 2.04 -4.04
CA ALA A 96 -9.12 0.72 -4.44
C ALA A 96 -8.29 -0.35 -3.72
N ILE A 97 -8.97 -1.43 -3.36
CA ILE A 97 -8.36 -2.62 -2.76
C ILE A 97 -8.94 -3.81 -3.55
N PRO A 98 -8.13 -4.53 -4.34
CA PRO A 98 -6.71 -4.30 -4.59
C PRO A 98 -6.42 -2.97 -5.30
N SER A 99 -5.30 -2.33 -4.97
CA SER A 99 -4.87 -1.10 -5.65
C SER A 99 -4.34 -1.40 -7.07
N PRO A 100 -4.57 -0.52 -8.06
CA PRO A 100 -4.10 -0.75 -9.43
C PRO A 100 -2.58 -0.95 -9.52
N GLU A 101 -1.82 -0.28 -8.66
CA GLU A 101 -0.37 -0.44 -8.63
C GLU A 101 0.04 -1.84 -8.16
N VAL A 102 -0.67 -2.40 -7.18
CA VAL A 102 -0.43 -3.78 -6.73
C VAL A 102 -0.90 -4.81 -7.75
N VAL A 103 -2.01 -4.54 -8.45
CA VAL A 103 -2.45 -5.39 -9.58
C VAL A 103 -1.36 -5.47 -10.64
N LEU A 104 -0.80 -4.33 -11.04
CA LEU A 104 0.29 -4.28 -12.01
C LEU A 104 1.54 -4.99 -11.49
N PHE A 105 1.90 -4.74 -10.22
CA PHE A 105 3.04 -5.40 -9.58
C PHE A 105 2.90 -6.93 -9.59
N ASN A 106 1.69 -7.45 -9.32
CA ASN A 106 1.39 -8.87 -9.37
C ASN A 106 1.50 -9.48 -10.78
N GLN A 107 1.13 -8.73 -11.82
CA GLN A 107 1.29 -9.21 -13.20
C GLN A 107 2.76 -9.49 -13.55
N PHE A 108 3.69 -8.69 -13.02
CA PHE A 108 5.13 -8.87 -13.26
C PHE A 108 5.77 -9.88 -12.32
N CYS A 109 5.42 -9.83 -11.03
CA CYS A 109 6.15 -10.54 -9.99
C CYS A 109 5.48 -11.83 -9.51
N ARG A 110 4.21 -12.06 -9.88
CA ARG A 110 3.42 -13.23 -9.46
C ARG A 110 3.46 -13.45 -7.94
N LEU A 111 2.74 -12.60 -7.19
CA LEU A 111 2.84 -12.50 -5.73
C LEU A 111 2.35 -13.71 -4.93
N ASN A 112 1.69 -14.66 -5.57
CA ASN A 112 1.15 -15.82 -4.87
C ASN A 112 2.28 -16.61 -4.18
N LYS A 113 2.18 -16.78 -2.86
CA LYS A 113 3.15 -17.45 -1.99
C LYS A 113 4.51 -16.77 -1.86
N THR A 114 4.68 -15.55 -2.36
CA THR A 114 5.93 -14.79 -2.18
C THR A 114 5.89 -13.98 -0.88
N ARG A 115 7.06 -13.66 -0.34
CA ARG A 115 7.23 -12.79 0.82
C ARG A 115 7.56 -11.37 0.37
N VAL A 116 6.71 -10.41 0.74
CA VAL A 116 6.82 -9.03 0.28
C VAL A 116 6.99 -8.09 1.47
N LEU A 117 8.00 -7.23 1.40
CA LEU A 117 8.19 -6.13 2.34
C LEU A 117 7.53 -4.86 1.79
N ASP A 118 6.48 -4.37 2.44
CA ASP A 118 5.83 -3.09 2.13
C ASP A 118 6.42 -1.97 2.98
N VAL A 119 7.27 -1.15 2.35
CA VAL A 119 8.02 -0.07 2.99
C VAL A 119 7.21 1.22 3.01
N GLY A 120 6.94 1.73 4.21
CA GLY A 120 6.12 2.93 4.43
C GLY A 120 4.64 2.64 4.21
N CYS A 121 4.13 1.58 4.85
CA CYS A 121 2.79 1.03 4.62
C CYS A 121 1.64 2.03 4.89
N PHE A 122 1.91 3.12 5.62
CA PHE A 122 0.98 4.20 5.93
C PHE A 122 -0.32 3.74 6.61
N GLU A 123 -1.38 3.47 5.87
CA GLU A 123 -2.67 3.04 6.45
C GLU A 123 -3.13 1.70 5.88
N GLY A 124 -2.21 0.94 5.28
CA GLY A 124 -2.37 -0.47 4.95
C GLY A 124 -3.14 -0.77 3.66
N ILE A 125 -3.46 0.21 2.81
CA ILE A 125 -4.21 -0.03 1.56
C ILE A 125 -3.43 -0.96 0.62
N HIS A 126 -2.14 -0.67 0.43
CA HIS A 126 -1.25 -1.45 -0.43
C HIS A 126 -0.90 -2.78 0.22
N SER A 127 -0.63 -2.79 1.53
CA SER A 127 -0.36 -4.02 2.29
C SER A 127 -1.51 -5.02 2.20
N VAL A 128 -2.76 -4.56 2.37
CA VAL A 128 -3.94 -5.41 2.19
C VAL A 128 -4.05 -5.89 0.75
N SER A 129 -3.82 -5.02 -0.23
CA SER A 129 -3.86 -5.40 -1.64
C SER A 129 -2.83 -6.50 -1.96
N LEU A 130 -1.61 -6.39 -1.43
CA LEU A 130 -0.54 -7.38 -1.60
C LEU A 130 -0.95 -8.73 -0.98
N SER A 131 -1.49 -8.71 0.24
CA SER A 131 -1.96 -9.90 0.94
C SER A 131 -3.11 -10.60 0.19
N LEU A 132 -4.08 -9.83 -0.31
CA LEU A 132 -5.19 -10.36 -1.11
C LEU A 132 -4.74 -10.94 -2.46
N MET A 133 -3.55 -10.57 -2.96
CA MET A 133 -2.92 -11.18 -4.14
C MET A 133 -2.12 -12.46 -3.82
N GLY A 134 -2.14 -12.91 -2.55
CA GLY A 134 -1.50 -14.15 -2.10
C GLY A 134 -0.09 -13.97 -1.55
N ALA A 135 0.40 -12.74 -1.38
CA ALA A 135 1.69 -12.49 -0.73
C ALA A 135 1.62 -12.70 0.79
N LYS A 136 2.72 -13.18 1.37
CA LYS A 136 3.03 -13.05 2.80
C LYS A 136 3.64 -11.67 3.02
N VAL A 137 2.88 -10.75 3.61
CA VAL A 137 3.27 -9.34 3.70
C VAL A 137 3.89 -9.02 5.05
N ILE A 138 5.04 -8.37 5.04
CA ILE A 138 5.59 -7.61 6.16
C ILE A 138 5.41 -6.13 5.84
N ALA A 139 4.59 -5.42 6.62
CA ALA A 139 4.32 -4.01 6.44
C ALA A 139 5.05 -3.18 7.51
N VAL A 140 5.82 -2.20 7.07
CA VAL A 140 6.63 -1.36 7.96
C VAL A 140 6.34 0.13 7.79
N ASP A 141 6.34 0.87 8.89
CA ASP A 141 6.28 2.34 8.91
C ASP A 141 6.95 2.83 10.21
N GLY A 142 7.58 4.01 10.16
CA GLY A 142 8.21 4.61 11.34
C GLY A 142 7.20 5.10 12.38
N ARG A 143 5.95 5.30 11.97
CA ARG A 143 4.87 5.87 12.79
C ARG A 143 3.96 4.80 13.36
N VAL A 144 3.86 4.74 14.69
CA VAL A 144 3.01 3.76 15.38
C VAL A 144 1.53 3.88 14.99
N GLU A 145 1.04 5.11 14.76
CA GLU A 145 -0.34 5.33 14.37
C GLU A 145 -0.68 4.71 13.01
N ASN A 146 0.31 4.63 12.13
CA ASN A 146 0.19 4.00 10.81
C ASN A 146 0.16 2.48 10.93
N ILE A 147 1.03 1.92 11.78
CA ILE A 147 1.03 0.49 12.12
C ILE A 147 -0.33 0.05 12.67
N VAL A 148 -0.87 0.78 13.66
CA VAL A 148 -2.19 0.46 14.25
C VAL A 148 -3.30 0.52 13.19
N LYS A 149 -3.29 1.53 12.33
CA LYS A 149 -4.28 1.64 11.24
C LYS A 149 -4.16 0.50 10.23
N THR A 150 -2.95 0.07 9.91
CA THR A 150 -2.69 -1.09 9.05
C THR A 150 -3.24 -2.36 9.70
N ILE A 151 -3.00 -2.60 11.00
CA ILE A 151 -3.55 -3.76 11.73
C ILE A 151 -5.08 -3.77 11.64
N VAL A 152 -5.74 -2.65 11.96
CA VAL A 152 -7.19 -2.54 11.91
C VAL A 152 -7.69 -2.78 10.49
N ARG A 153 -7.10 -2.13 9.48
CA ARG A 153 -7.48 -2.35 8.08
C ARG A 153 -7.27 -3.79 7.65
N SER A 154 -6.18 -4.43 8.08
CA SER A 154 -5.89 -5.84 7.78
C SER A 154 -6.99 -6.76 8.31
N GLY A 155 -7.36 -6.61 9.58
CA GLY A 155 -8.42 -7.41 10.19
C GLY A 155 -9.77 -7.23 9.49
N ILE A 156 -10.12 -5.99 9.17
CA ILE A 156 -11.37 -5.64 8.47
C ILE A 156 -11.47 -6.28 7.07
N TYR A 157 -10.35 -6.35 6.35
CA TYR A 157 -10.29 -6.97 5.02
C TYR A 157 -9.98 -8.48 5.07
N GLY A 158 -9.86 -9.08 6.27
CA GLY A 158 -9.47 -10.47 6.43
C GLY A 158 -8.06 -10.79 5.90
N ALA A 159 -7.21 -9.77 5.75
CA ALA A 159 -5.83 -9.92 5.34
C ALA A 159 -4.96 -10.33 6.54
N THR A 160 -3.98 -11.19 6.29
CA THR A 160 -2.97 -11.57 7.29
C THR A 160 -1.67 -10.87 6.93
N ILE A 161 -1.28 -9.91 7.75
CA ILE A 161 -0.13 -9.03 7.52
C ILE A 161 0.69 -8.97 8.81
N GLU A 162 1.99 -9.24 8.71
CA GLU A 162 2.93 -8.95 9.78
C GLU A 162 3.22 -7.45 9.77
N THR A 163 2.98 -6.75 10.88
CA THR A 163 3.21 -5.30 10.95
C THR A 163 4.29 -4.97 11.95
N LYS A 164 5.20 -4.05 11.59
CA LYS A 164 6.32 -3.66 12.47
C LYS A 164 6.60 -2.17 12.40
N LYS A 165 6.72 -1.51 13.56
CA LYS A 165 7.29 -0.16 13.63
C LYS A 165 8.76 -0.27 13.25
N TYR A 166 9.16 0.41 12.20
CA TYR A 166 10.53 0.35 11.69
C TYR A 166 10.88 1.61 10.89
N VAL A 167 12.04 2.19 11.17
CA VAL A 167 12.60 3.37 10.53
C VAL A 167 13.91 2.96 9.87
N PHE A 168 13.95 2.91 8.54
CA PHE A 168 15.12 2.43 7.77
C PHE A 168 16.43 3.15 8.09
N GLU A 169 16.37 4.43 8.45
CA GLU A 169 17.57 5.23 8.75
C GLU A 169 18.09 5.03 10.18
N GLN A 170 17.31 4.40 11.07
CA GLN A 170 17.60 4.33 12.50
C GLN A 170 17.66 2.90 13.04
N ASP A 171 16.79 2.03 12.52
CA ASP A 171 16.63 0.67 13.01
C ASP A 171 17.56 -0.29 12.24
N PRO A 172 18.20 -1.27 12.91
CA PRO A 172 19.09 -2.25 12.28
C PRO A 172 18.38 -3.14 11.24
N ILE A 173 19.03 -3.38 10.11
CA ILE A 173 18.46 -4.12 8.98
C ILE A 173 18.17 -5.58 9.29
N GLU A 174 18.89 -6.17 10.24
CA GLU A 174 18.74 -7.55 10.73
C GLU A 174 17.39 -7.78 11.41
N GLN A 175 16.68 -6.71 11.75
CA GLN A 175 15.32 -6.78 12.24
C GLN A 175 14.30 -7.11 11.15
N ILE A 176 14.66 -7.00 9.88
CA ILE A 176 13.85 -7.42 8.74
C ILE A 176 14.33 -8.82 8.32
N PRO A 177 13.41 -9.78 8.12
CA PRO A 177 13.79 -11.11 7.63
C PRO A 177 14.58 -11.03 6.33
N SER A 178 15.54 -11.93 6.13
CA SER A 178 16.37 -11.98 4.92
C SER A 178 15.74 -12.78 3.77
N ASP A 179 14.60 -13.42 4.01
CA ASP A 179 13.85 -14.25 3.06
C ASP A 179 12.78 -13.45 2.29
N ILE A 180 13.07 -12.19 1.94
CA ILE A 180 12.16 -11.32 1.19
C ILE A 180 12.36 -11.55 -0.31
N ASP A 181 11.29 -11.95 -1.00
CA ASP A 181 11.32 -12.09 -2.46
C ASP A 181 11.25 -10.71 -3.13
N TYR A 182 10.39 -9.81 -2.62
CA TYR A 182 10.21 -8.49 -3.20
C TYR A 182 10.03 -7.37 -2.18
N VAL A 183 10.52 -6.18 -2.55
CA VAL A 183 10.30 -4.94 -1.80
C VAL A 183 9.31 -4.06 -2.56
N PHE A 184 8.16 -3.79 -1.94
CA PHE A 184 7.19 -2.81 -2.42
C PHE A 184 7.46 -1.47 -1.73
N HIS A 185 8.01 -0.50 -2.46
CA HIS A 185 8.46 0.78 -1.91
C HIS A 185 7.88 1.96 -2.68
N ARG A 186 6.89 2.65 -2.11
CA ARG A 186 6.17 3.72 -2.81
C ARG A 186 6.08 5.01 -2.02
N SER A 187 6.42 6.12 -2.68
CA SER A 187 6.27 7.49 -2.14
C SER A 187 7.03 7.77 -0.85
N VAL A 188 8.01 6.92 -0.50
CA VAL A 188 8.90 7.08 0.66
C VAL A 188 10.21 7.76 0.26
N LEU A 189 10.72 7.51 -0.96
CA LEU A 189 12.03 8.01 -1.40
C LEU A 189 12.22 9.54 -1.22
N PRO A 190 11.24 10.40 -1.56
CA PRO A 190 11.39 11.85 -1.39
C PRO A 190 11.41 12.32 0.08
N LEU A 191 11.20 11.40 1.02
CA LEU A 191 11.20 11.67 2.46
C LEU A 191 12.50 11.23 3.13
N MET A 192 13.39 10.53 2.42
CA MET A 192 14.66 10.04 2.96
C MET A 192 15.70 11.15 2.94
N GLU A 193 16.52 11.22 3.98
CA GLU A 193 17.65 12.14 4.06
C GLU A 193 18.74 11.74 3.07
N ASP A 194 19.02 10.43 2.99
CA ASP A 194 19.94 9.85 2.00
C ASP A 194 19.22 8.80 1.13
N PRO A 195 18.59 9.22 0.02
CA PRO A 195 17.83 8.31 -0.85
C PRO A 195 18.71 7.28 -1.56
N ILE A 196 20.00 7.54 -1.77
CA ILE A 196 20.91 6.59 -2.42
C ILE A 196 21.28 5.48 -1.44
N LYS A 197 21.72 5.83 -0.24
CA LYS A 197 22.00 4.86 0.83
C LYS A 197 20.77 4.03 1.14
N HIS A 198 19.60 4.65 1.22
CA HIS A 198 18.33 3.94 1.44
C HIS A 198 18.07 2.87 0.38
N LEU A 199 18.24 3.20 -0.91
CA LEU A 199 18.10 2.23 -1.99
C LEU A 199 19.14 1.11 -1.92
N HIS A 200 20.37 1.43 -1.54
CA HIS A 200 21.43 0.45 -1.35
C HIS A 200 21.10 -0.53 -0.20
N ASP A 201 20.57 -0.02 0.91
CA ASP A 201 20.17 -0.86 2.04
C ASP A 201 18.95 -1.72 1.70
N LEU A 202 17.97 -1.20 0.96
CA LEU A 202 16.89 -2.02 0.39
C LEU A 202 17.42 -3.11 -0.55
N GLY A 203 18.51 -2.83 -1.27
CA GLY A 203 19.21 -3.81 -2.09
C GLY A 203 19.59 -5.05 -1.29
N LYS A 204 20.29 -4.84 -0.17
CA LYS A 204 20.76 -5.93 0.70
C LYS A 204 19.64 -6.86 1.19
N LEU A 205 18.42 -6.34 1.37
CA LEU A 205 17.26 -7.14 1.83
C LEU A 205 16.67 -8.04 0.76
N ALA A 206 16.74 -7.62 -0.51
CA ALA A 206 16.22 -8.40 -1.63
C ALA A 206 17.27 -9.37 -2.19
N ASN A 207 18.39 -9.58 -1.48
CA ASN A 207 19.60 -10.26 -1.98
C ASN A 207 20.11 -9.65 -3.31
N LEU A 208 20.08 -8.31 -3.44
CA LEU A 208 20.70 -7.53 -4.54
C LEU A 208 22.16 -7.17 -4.25
#